data_AF-A0A7W0Y8Q4-F1
#
_entry.id   AF-A0A7W0Y8Q4-F1
#
_cell.length_a   1.000
_cell.length_b   1.000
_cell.length_c   1.000
_cell.angle_alpha   90.00
_cell.angle_beta   90.00
_cell.angle_gamma   90.00
#
_symmetry.space_group_name_H-M   'P 1'
#
loop_
_entity.id
_entity.type
_entity.pdbx_description
1 polymer ?
#
loop_
_entity_poly.entity_id
_entity_poly.type
_entity_poly.pdbx_seq_one_letter_code
_entity_poly.pdbx_strand_id
1 'polypeptide(L)' 'ELEFGTADIEFNIALTGIDDITSHSVHSVHHYQDTDIKLDHWLVDTLVVLDDGSFVIDLSKFDHVVPDTTPRDSVRA' A
#
# COMPACT_ATOMS: atom_id res chain seq x y z
N GLU A 1 12.38 23.86 -4.27
CA GLU A 1 11.81 23.06 -3.18
C GLU A 1 10.34 23.44 -3.06
N LEU A 2 9.43 22.47 -3.21
CA LEU A 2 8.00 22.72 -2.97
C LEU A 2 7.76 22.46 -1.49
N GLU A 3 7.41 23.50 -0.73
CA GLU A 3 6.95 23.37 0.65
C GLU A 3 5.55 22.75 0.65
N PHE A 4 5.43 21.51 1.13
CA PHE A 4 4.15 20.97 1.54
C PHE A 4 3.68 21.76 2.75
N GLY A 5 2.56 22.49 2.60
CA GLY A 5 1.94 23.22 3.70
C GLY A 5 1.63 22.28 4.86
N THR A 6 1.65 22.85 6.07
CA THR A 6 1.45 22.22 7.39
C THR A 6 0.04 21.64 7.60
N ALA A 7 -0.46 20.84 6.66
CA ALA A 7 -1.68 20.07 6.84
C ALA A 7 -1.27 18.70 7.37
N ASP A 8 -1.61 18.43 8.63
CA ASP A 8 -1.51 17.09 9.19
C ASP A 8 -2.53 16.21 8.45
N ILE A 9 -2.04 15.36 7.54
CA ILE A 9 -2.87 14.45 6.76
C ILE A 9 -2.83 13.08 7.44
N GLU A 10 -4.01 12.52 7.69
CA GLU A 10 -4.16 11.16 8.19
C GLU A 10 -5.06 10.36 7.25
N PHE A 11 -4.64 9.13 6.93
CA PHE A 11 -5.45 8.18 6.18
C PHE A 11 -5.89 7.03 7.07
N ASN A 12 -7.19 6.78 7.09
CA ASN A 12 -7.78 5.62 7.74
C ASN A 12 -8.27 4.65 6.66
N ILE A 13 -7.62 3.49 6.56
CA ILE A 13 -8.01 2.43 5.63
C ILE A 13 -8.81 1.38 6.40
N ALA A 14 -10.08 1.21 6.04
CA ALA A 14 -10.92 0.16 6.58
C ALA A 14 -11.14 -0.94 5.53
N LEU A 15 -10.90 -2.19 5.91
CA LEU A 15 -11.23 -3.38 5.14
C LEU A 15 -12.34 -4.13 5.87
N THR A 16 -13.45 -4.38 5.19
CA THR A 16 -14.56 -5.19 5.69
C THR A 16 -14.76 -6.39 4.78
N GLY A 17 -15.19 -7.51 5.37
CA GLY A 17 -15.44 -8.74 4.63
C GLY A 17 -16.33 -9.69 5.40
N ILE A 18 -16.61 -10.84 4.80
CA ILE A 18 -17.25 -11.98 5.45
C ILE A 18 -16.20 -13.07 5.54
N ASP A 19 -15.99 -13.61 6.74
CA ASP A 19 -15.15 -14.78 6.94
C ASP A 19 -15.85 -16.02 6.37
N ASP A 20 -15.18 -16.73 5.47
CA ASP A 20 -15.79 -17.84 4.71
C ASP A 20 -16.11 -19.05 5.60
N ILE A 21 -15.37 -19.24 6.70
CA ILE A 21 -15.53 -20.38 7.61
C ILE A 21 -16.73 -20.17 8.53
N THR A 22 -16.87 -18.97 9.09
CA THR A 22 -17.88 -18.63 10.11
C THR A 22 -19.09 -17.88 9.54
N SER A 23 -19.00 -17.38 8.30
CA SER A 23 -19.98 -16.48 7.68
C SER A 23 -20.23 -15.20 8.49
N HIS A 24 -19.34 -14.85 9.41
CA HIS A 24 -19.44 -13.62 10.19
C HIS A 24 -18.78 -12.45 9.46
N SER A 25 -19.32 -11.25 9.68
CA SER A 25 -18.66 -10.04 9.20
C SER A 25 -17.40 -9.77 10.02
N VAL A 26 -16.30 -9.54 9.32
CA VAL A 26 -15.01 -9.13 9.86
C VAL A 26 -14.66 -7.73 9.37
N HIS A 27 -13.94 -6.98 10.19
CA HIS A 27 -13.42 -5.67 9.84
C HIS A 27 -12.00 -5.51 10.38
N SER A 28 -11.19 -4.76 9.66
CA SER A 28 -9.84 -4.36 10.04
C SER A 28 -9.65 -2.89 9.68
N VAL A 29 -8.89 -2.16 10.49
CA VAL A 29 -8.58 -0.75 10.26
C VAL A 29 -7.07 -0.56 10.39
N HIS A 30 -6.49 0.17 9.44
CA HIS A 30 -5.10 0.60 9.46
C HIS A 30 -5.01 2.12 9.30
N HIS A 31 -4.03 2.71 9.96
CA HIS A 31 -3.86 4.15 10.06
C HIS A 31 -2.49 4.52 9.48
N TYR A 32 -2.47 5.50 8.58
CA TYR A 32 -1.25 6.12 8.07
C TYR A 32 -1.22 7.59 8.46
N GLN A 33 -0.11 8.03 9.02
CA GLN A 33 0.20 9.43 9.26
C GLN A 33 0.91 10.02 8.04
N ASP A 34 1.05 11.34 8.01
CA ASP A 34 1.79 12.08 7.00
C ASP A 34 3.21 11.53 6.80
N THR A 35 3.89 11.16 7.89
CA THR A 35 5.25 10.59 7.90
C THR A 35 5.33 9.18 7.29
N ASP A 36 4.21 8.47 7.18
CA ASP A 36 4.16 7.16 6.52
C ASP A 36 4.02 7.27 5.00
N ILE A 37 3.62 8.45 4.49
CA ILE A 37 3.35 8.66 3.07
C ILE A 37 4.65 8.95 2.30
N LYS A 38 5.02 8.03 1.42
CA LYS A 38 6.18 8.15 0.55
C LYS A 38 5.76 8.48 -0.88
N LEU A 39 5.93 9.74 -1.26
CA LEU A 39 5.77 10.18 -2.65
C LEU A 39 6.94 9.68 -3.50
N ASP A 40 6.70 9.45 -4.79
CA ASP A 40 7.70 8.95 -5.73
C ASP A 40 8.32 7.61 -5.29
N HIS A 41 7.50 6.71 -4.75
CA HIS A 41 7.89 5.35 -4.37
C HIS A 41 6.85 4.33 -4.84
N TRP A 42 7.30 3.12 -5.20
CA TRP A 42 6.45 1.99 -5.58
C TRP A 42 6.64 0.79 -4.65
N LEU A 43 5.60 -0.02 -4.50
CA LEU A 43 5.68 -1.34 -3.86
C LEU A 43 6.43 -2.31 -4.78
N VAL A 44 7.27 -3.16 -4.19
CA VAL A 44 7.96 -4.23 -4.91
C VAL A 44 6.99 -5.36 -5.25
N ASP A 45 7.18 -5.99 -6.42
CA ASP A 45 6.39 -7.15 -6.82
C ASP A 45 6.54 -8.31 -5.81
N THR A 46 5.39 -8.81 -5.33
CA THR A 46 5.30 -9.91 -4.37
C THR A 46 4.96 -11.24 -5.02
N LEU A 47 4.42 -11.23 -6.25
CA LEU A 47 4.01 -12.43 -6.96
C LEU A 47 5.23 -13.07 -7.65
N VAL A 48 5.52 -14.32 -7.30
CA VAL A 48 6.60 -15.11 -7.90
C VAL A 48 5.99 -16.28 -8.67
N VAL A 49 6.39 -16.41 -9.93
CA VAL A 49 6.03 -17.57 -10.76
C VAL A 49 7.09 -18.65 -10.56
N LEU A 50 6.65 -19.87 -10.23
CA LEU A 50 7.53 -21.04 -10.08
C LEU A 50 7.73 -21.76 -11.41
N ASP A 51 8.73 -22.64 -11.46
CA ASP A 51 9.08 -23.40 -12.67
C ASP A 51 7.95 -24.31 -13.18
N ASP A 52 7.03 -24.72 -12.30
CA ASP A 52 5.85 -25.53 -12.62
C ASP A 52 4.64 -24.69 -13.08
N GLY A 53 4.79 -23.36 -13.18
CA GLY A 53 3.74 -22.42 -13.56
C GLY A 53 2.77 -22.05 -12.43
N SER A 54 2.99 -22.56 -11.21
CA SER A 54 2.27 -22.10 -10.03
C SER A 54 2.78 -20.74 -9.55
N PHE A 55 2.03 -20.12 -8.64
CA PHE A 55 2.36 -18.81 -8.08
C PHE A 55 2.52 -18.90 -6.56
N VAL A 56 3.50 -18.18 -6.03
CA VAL A 56 3.66 -17.95 -4.60
C VAL A 56 3.76 -16.46 -4.31
N ILE A 57 3.33 -16.06 -3.12
CA ILE A 57 3.44 -14.68 -2.64
C ILE A 57 4.65 -14.61 -1.70
N ASP A 58 5.64 -13.79 -2.06
CA ASP A 58 6.79 -13.49 -1.22
C ASP A 58 6.41 -12.42 -0.19
N LEU A 59 5.93 -12.86 0.97
CA LEU A 59 5.51 -11.98 2.07
C LEU A 59 6.67 -11.15 2.66
N SER A 60 7.93 -11.54 2.43
CA SER A 60 9.07 -10.72 2.89
C SER A 60 9.18 -9.39 2.16
N LYS A 61 8.53 -9.26 1.00
CA LYS A 61 8.49 -8.04 0.18
C LYS A 61 7.20 -7.25 0.32
N PHE A 62 6.24 -7.71 1.14
CA PHE A 62 4.90 -7.12 1.19
C PHE A 62 4.93 -5.61 1.50
N ASP A 63 5.80 -5.20 2.43
CA ASP A 63 5.96 -3.79 2.82
C ASP A 63 7.19 -3.13 2.19
N HIS A 64 7.84 -3.78 1.22
CA HIS A 64 9.03 -3.22 0.57
C HIS A 64 8.64 -2.16 -0.45
N VAL A 65 9.19 -0.97 -0.26
CA VAL A 65 8.99 0.20 -1.12
C VAL A 65 10.32 0.69 -1.68
N VAL A 66 10.35 1.03 -2.97
CA VAL A 66 11.54 1.52 -3.67
C VAL A 66 11.27 2.88 -4.32
N PRO A 67 12.27 3.77 -4.41
CA PRO A 67 12.12 5.05 -5.12
C PRO A 67 11.78 4.85 -6.60
N ASP A 68 10.84 5.65 -7.11
CA ASP A 68 10.50 5.80 -8.53
C ASP A 68 11.13 7.10 -9.04
N THR A 69 11.96 7.02 -10.07
CA THR A 69 12.60 8.20 -10.67
C THR A 69 11.75 8.86 -11.76
N THR A 70 10.53 8.35 -12.00
CA THR A 70 9.63 8.87 -13.04
C THR A 70 9.03 10.21 -12.59
N PRO A 71 9.27 11.33 -13.30
CA PRO A 71 8.72 12.63 -12.91
C PRO A 71 7.19 12.63 -13.01
N ARG A 72 6.52 13.17 -11.98
CA ARG A 72 5.06 13.36 -11.98
C ARG A 72 4.73 14.77 -11.53
N ASP A 73 3.86 15.43 -12.29
CA ASP A 73 3.27 16.70 -11.88
C ASP A 73 2.13 16.44 -10.88
N SER A 74 1.95 17.36 -9.93
CA SER A 74 0.81 17.34 -9.03
C SER A 74 -0.50 17.45 -9.83
N VAL A 75 -1.44 16.55 -9.59
CA VAL A 75 -2.81 16.71 -10.10
C VAL A 75 -3.54 17.71 -9.19
N ARG A 76 -4.12 18.76 -9.75
CA ARG A 76 -4.93 19.72 -8.98
C ARG A 76 -6.25 19.05 -8.57
N ALA A 77 -6.60 19.19 -7.29
CA ALA A 77 -7.89 18.79 -6.73
C ALA A 77 -9.05 19.68 -7.25
#